data_AF-A0A2G6ART5-F1
#
_entry.id   AF-A0A2G6ART5-F1
#
_cell.length_a   1.000
_cell.length_b   1.000
_cell.length_c   1.000
_cell.angle_alpha   90.00
_cell.angle_beta   90.00
_cell.angle_gamma   90.00
#
_symmetry.space_group_name_H-M   'P 1'
#
loop_
_entity.id
_entity.type
_entity.pdbx_description
1 polymer ?
#
loop_
_entity_poly.entity_id
_entity_poly.type
_entity_poly.pdbx_seq_one_letter_code
_entity_poly.pdbx_strand_id
1 'polypeptide(L)'
;MENKLGRKDMQDWQEMTDALTARVYKSGFNAGYDAAKDETPDVEDMAKSLWDKYTPEGLSDLMMAIDELCPHVPIKSANEQRAELIQRAREFVQKYESVETGDLNFHIGNATAQLHFYKTEFVRKENKITALVRWMSHGTEVQSVVRHVGRSQCITGEVFNEWIGKAIALARALEIDIPKEFMNAVQPDEVVLGMVVGKFIHPDVDESYTSVVSKPGQYPRGGRLSAIDSDFVRLSTIIDDTNAQYGTDR
;
A
#
# COMPACT_ATOMS: atom_id res chain seq x y z
N MET A 1 25.23 -16.50 8.22
CA MET A 1 25.59 -15.81 9.48
C MET A 1 24.28 -15.46 10.17
N GLU A 2 24.03 -15.98 11.37
CA GLU A 2 22.80 -15.71 12.12
C GLU A 2 22.78 -14.26 12.63
N ASN A 3 21.64 -13.59 12.53
CA ASN A 3 21.45 -12.29 13.19
C ASN A 3 21.25 -12.49 14.71
N LYS A 4 21.52 -11.45 15.51
CA LYS A 4 21.55 -11.50 16.99
C LYS A 4 20.19 -11.80 17.66
N LEU A 5 19.15 -12.12 16.90
CA LEU A 5 17.83 -12.57 17.37
C LEU A 5 17.56 -14.06 17.08
N GLY A 6 18.55 -14.78 16.54
CA GLY A 6 18.42 -16.21 16.23
C GLY A 6 17.41 -16.51 15.13
N ARG A 7 17.10 -15.54 14.26
CA ARG A 7 16.16 -15.72 13.15
C ARG A 7 16.93 -16.04 11.87
N LYS A 8 16.50 -17.11 11.19
CA LYS A 8 16.97 -17.50 9.86
C LYS A 8 16.84 -16.34 8.87
N ASP A 9 17.80 -16.23 7.97
CA ASP A 9 17.89 -15.14 7.00
C ASP A 9 16.72 -15.21 6.00
N MET A 10 16.33 -14.08 5.40
CA MET A 10 15.24 -14.02 4.42
C MET A 10 15.54 -14.92 3.19
N GLN A 11 16.82 -15.10 2.89
CA GLN A 11 17.33 -16.03 1.88
C GLN A 11 16.97 -17.49 2.20
N ASP A 12 17.08 -17.91 3.47
CA ASP A 12 16.77 -19.27 3.92
C ASP A 12 15.27 -19.60 3.77
N TRP A 13 14.41 -18.58 3.92
CA TRP A 13 12.98 -18.72 3.71
C TRP A 13 12.62 -18.85 2.24
N GLN A 14 13.27 -18.08 1.38
CA GLN A 14 13.08 -18.17 -0.07
C GLN A 14 13.50 -19.55 -0.58
N GLU A 15 14.67 -20.03 -0.16
CA GLU A 15 15.18 -21.36 -0.53
C GLU A 15 14.29 -22.50 -0.01
N MET A 16 13.76 -22.40 1.21
CA MET A 16 12.80 -23.38 1.73
C MET A 16 11.48 -23.35 0.96
N THR A 17 11.00 -22.17 0.55
CA THR A 17 9.75 -22.02 -0.19
C THR A 17 9.90 -22.58 -1.61
N ASP A 18 11.02 -22.28 -2.27
CA ASP A 18 11.37 -22.80 -3.60
C ASP A 18 11.56 -24.33 -3.57
N ALA A 19 12.20 -24.86 -2.51
CA ALA A 19 12.36 -26.29 -2.32
C ALA A 19 11.02 -27.01 -2.06
N LEU A 20 10.12 -26.43 -1.27
CA LEU A 20 8.78 -26.98 -1.05
C LEU A 20 7.96 -26.97 -2.34
N THR A 21 8.00 -25.86 -3.08
CA THR A 21 7.28 -25.66 -4.33
C THR A 21 7.76 -26.65 -5.40
N ALA A 22 9.09 -26.78 -5.56
CA ALA A 22 9.68 -27.77 -6.46
C ALA A 22 9.30 -29.21 -6.09
N ARG A 23 9.22 -29.53 -4.79
CA ARG A 23 8.86 -30.88 -4.33
C ARG A 23 7.40 -31.22 -4.60
N VAL A 24 6.48 -30.27 -4.39
CA VAL A 24 5.05 -30.43 -4.70
C VAL A 24 4.84 -30.59 -6.20
N TYR A 25 5.45 -29.74 -7.03
CA TYR A 25 5.34 -29.82 -8.49
C TYR A 25 5.93 -31.11 -9.05
N LYS A 26 7.08 -31.56 -8.55
CA LYS A 26 7.72 -32.82 -8.99
C LYS A 26 6.94 -34.07 -8.59
N SER A 27 6.13 -33.99 -7.53
CA SER A 27 5.24 -35.10 -7.11
C SER A 27 3.88 -35.10 -7.81
N GLY A 28 3.38 -33.94 -8.27
CA GLY A 28 2.07 -33.80 -8.91
C GLY A 28 2.10 -33.83 -10.45
N PHE A 29 3.20 -33.39 -11.06
CA PHE A 29 3.35 -33.32 -12.52
C PHE A 29 4.59 -34.12 -12.94
N ASN A 30 4.37 -35.33 -13.46
CA ASN A 30 5.44 -36.18 -13.96
C ASN A 30 6.07 -35.53 -15.21
N ALA A 31 7.34 -35.11 -15.07
CA ALA A 31 8.26 -34.57 -16.07
C ALA A 31 7.88 -33.22 -16.71
N GLY A 32 8.59 -32.14 -16.32
CA GLY A 32 8.59 -30.89 -17.10
C GLY A 32 9.13 -29.63 -16.42
N TYR A 33 9.39 -29.61 -15.11
CA TYR A 33 9.74 -28.36 -14.41
C TYR A 33 11.07 -27.74 -14.87
N ASP A 34 12.07 -28.56 -15.21
CA ASP A 34 13.37 -28.04 -15.66
C ASP A 34 13.32 -27.46 -17.09
N ALA A 35 12.29 -27.77 -17.88
CA ALA A 35 12.05 -27.18 -19.21
C ALA A 35 11.17 -25.92 -19.17
N ALA A 36 10.34 -25.77 -18.14
CA ALA A 36 9.38 -24.67 -18.00
C ALA A 36 9.91 -23.49 -17.17
N LYS A 37 11.17 -23.54 -16.71
CA LYS A 37 11.72 -22.52 -15.81
C LYS A 37 12.10 -21.21 -16.51
N ASP A 38 12.37 -21.27 -17.82
CA ASP A 38 12.88 -20.12 -18.60
C ASP A 38 11.93 -19.62 -19.69
N GLU A 39 10.80 -20.31 -19.93
CA GLU A 39 9.77 -19.87 -20.87
C GLU A 39 8.42 -19.98 -20.16
N THR A 40 7.83 -18.84 -19.76
CA THR A 40 6.39 -18.82 -19.48
C THR A 40 5.69 -19.30 -20.74
N PRO A 41 5.05 -20.48 -20.74
CA PRO A 41 4.38 -20.97 -21.94
C PRO A 41 3.33 -19.94 -22.34
N ASP A 42 3.29 -19.59 -23.62
CA ASP A 42 2.27 -18.70 -24.12
C ASP A 42 0.88 -19.26 -23.79
N VAL A 43 0.01 -18.41 -23.23
CA VAL A 43 -1.27 -18.83 -22.65
C VAL A 43 -2.17 -19.41 -23.73
N GLU A 44 -2.06 -18.91 -24.97
CA GLU A 44 -2.84 -19.43 -26.10
C GLU A 44 -2.37 -20.81 -26.55
N ASP A 45 -1.06 -21.05 -26.57
CA ASP A 45 -0.49 -22.36 -26.93
C ASP A 45 -0.80 -23.42 -25.87
N MET A 46 -0.76 -23.03 -24.59
CA MET A 46 -1.16 -23.92 -23.49
C MET A 46 -2.66 -24.24 -23.53
N ALA A 47 -3.51 -23.25 -23.84
CA ALA A 47 -4.95 -23.46 -24.00
C ALA A 47 -5.27 -24.39 -25.18
N LYS A 48 -4.60 -24.25 -26.32
CA LYS A 48 -4.75 -25.17 -27.46
C LYS A 48 -4.31 -26.58 -27.11
N SER A 49 -3.15 -26.73 -26.45
CA SER A 49 -2.66 -28.03 -26.00
C SER A 49 -3.62 -28.73 -25.04
N LEU A 50 -4.33 -27.99 -24.19
CA LEU A 50 -5.33 -28.57 -23.29
C LEU A 50 -6.60 -28.94 -24.05
N TRP A 51 -7.03 -28.11 -24.99
CA TRP A 51 -8.20 -28.35 -25.84
C TRP A 51 -8.03 -29.61 -26.71
N ASP A 52 -6.83 -29.84 -27.24
CA ASP A 52 -6.54 -31.02 -28.07
C ASP A 52 -6.40 -32.32 -27.26
N LYS A 53 -6.05 -32.19 -25.97
CA LYS A 53 -5.70 -33.33 -25.11
C LYS A 53 -6.86 -33.86 -24.28
N TYR A 54 -7.86 -33.04 -24.00
CA TYR A 54 -8.98 -33.39 -23.13
C TYR A 54 -10.32 -33.25 -23.88
N THR A 55 -11.27 -34.13 -23.58
CA THR A 55 -12.65 -33.96 -24.07
C THR A 55 -13.30 -32.76 -23.36
N PRO A 56 -14.37 -32.18 -23.91
CA PRO A 56 -15.10 -31.10 -23.25
C PRO A 56 -15.53 -31.44 -21.81
N GLU A 57 -15.94 -32.69 -21.55
CA GLU A 57 -16.25 -33.14 -20.18
C GLU A 57 -15.00 -33.20 -19.31
N GLY A 58 -13.88 -33.72 -19.83
CA GLY A 58 -12.61 -33.78 -19.10
C GLY A 58 -12.01 -32.41 -18.78
N LEU A 59 -12.23 -31.40 -19.64
CA LEU A 59 -11.88 -30.01 -19.36
C LEU A 59 -12.75 -29.41 -18.27
N SER A 60 -14.05 -29.74 -18.24
CA SER A 60 -14.97 -29.29 -17.20
C SER A 60 -14.61 -29.87 -15.84
N ASP A 61 -14.30 -31.18 -15.78
CA ASP A 61 -13.86 -31.83 -14.54
C ASP A 61 -12.53 -31.26 -14.04
N LEU A 62 -11.61 -30.97 -14.96
CA LEU A 62 -10.33 -30.30 -14.64
C LEU A 62 -10.57 -28.89 -14.10
N MET A 63 -11.47 -28.12 -14.72
CA MET A 63 -11.80 -26.76 -14.29
C MET A 63 -12.43 -26.76 -12.89
N MET A 64 -13.34 -27.71 -12.61
CA MET A 64 -13.94 -27.89 -11.29
C MET A 64 -12.91 -28.28 -10.24
N ALA A 65 -12.01 -29.22 -10.56
CA ALA A 65 -10.93 -29.61 -9.66
C ALA A 65 -9.95 -28.46 -9.39
N ILE A 66 -9.67 -27.62 -10.40
CA ILE A 66 -8.86 -26.40 -10.23
C ILE A 66 -9.57 -25.41 -9.31
N ASP A 67 -10.86 -25.15 -9.49
CA ASP A 67 -11.63 -24.23 -8.65
C ASP A 67 -11.76 -24.74 -7.20
N GLU A 68 -11.84 -26.06 -7.00
CA GLU A 68 -11.84 -26.70 -5.68
C GLU A 68 -10.46 -26.65 -4.99
N LEU A 69 -9.37 -26.87 -5.74
CA LEU A 69 -8.00 -26.87 -5.22
C LEU A 69 -7.41 -25.46 -5.07
N CYS A 70 -7.87 -24.53 -5.89
CA CYS A 70 -7.48 -23.14 -5.93
C CYS A 70 -8.76 -22.30 -5.94
N PRO A 71 -9.40 -22.08 -4.78
CA PRO A 71 -10.60 -21.24 -4.71
C PRO A 71 -10.28 -19.91 -5.37
N HIS A 72 -11.08 -19.54 -6.36
CA HIS A 72 -10.93 -18.28 -7.09
C HIS A 72 -10.82 -17.14 -6.07
N VAL A 73 -9.60 -16.64 -5.84
CA VAL A 73 -9.41 -15.40 -5.09
C VAL A 73 -9.95 -14.31 -6.02
N PRO A 74 -11.08 -13.65 -5.68
CA PRO A 74 -11.60 -12.60 -6.54
C PRO A 74 -10.49 -11.56 -6.71
N ILE A 75 -10.18 -11.26 -7.97
CA ILE A 75 -9.18 -10.25 -8.31
C ILE A 75 -9.76 -8.92 -7.81
N LYS A 76 -9.22 -8.41 -6.70
CA LYS A 76 -9.63 -7.12 -6.13
C LYS A 76 -9.35 -6.03 -7.15
N SER A 77 -10.29 -5.10 -7.30
CA SER A 77 -10.09 -3.88 -8.10
C SER A 77 -8.94 -3.05 -7.55
N ALA A 78 -8.35 -2.17 -8.37
CA ALA A 78 -7.26 -1.30 -7.91
C ALA A 78 -7.71 -0.42 -6.73
N ASN A 79 -8.95 0.06 -6.77
CA ASN A 79 -9.58 0.84 -5.70
C ASN A 79 -9.75 0.05 -4.39
N GLU A 80 -10.14 -1.22 -4.44
CA GLU A 80 -10.21 -2.07 -3.25
C GLU A 80 -8.83 -2.33 -2.66
N GLN A 81 -7.83 -2.65 -3.50
CA GLN A 81 -6.45 -2.82 -3.07
C GLN A 81 -5.88 -1.53 -2.46
N ARG A 82 -6.19 -0.38 -3.06
CA ARG A 82 -5.84 0.96 -2.57
C ARG A 82 -6.47 1.22 -1.20
N ALA A 83 -7.75 0.89 -1.02
CA ALA A 83 -8.46 1.06 0.25
C ALA A 83 -7.83 0.23 1.38
N GLU A 84 -7.52 -1.04 1.11
CA GLU A 84 -6.85 -1.93 2.07
C GLU A 84 -5.45 -1.43 2.42
N LEU A 85 -4.71 -0.90 1.44
CA LEU A 85 -3.40 -0.30 1.67
C LEU A 85 -3.49 0.95 2.57
N ILE A 86 -4.46 1.83 2.32
CA ILE A 86 -4.69 3.02 3.15
C ILE A 86 -5.07 2.60 4.58
N GLN A 87 -5.89 1.57 4.74
CA GLN A 87 -6.28 1.05 6.04
C GLN A 87 -5.07 0.49 6.81
N ARG A 88 -4.21 -0.29 6.15
CA ARG A 88 -2.95 -0.76 6.75
C ARG A 88 -2.01 0.39 7.12
N ALA A 89 -1.94 1.45 6.30
CA ALA A 89 -1.17 2.64 6.62
C ALA A 89 -1.73 3.36 7.87
N ARG A 90 -3.06 3.45 8.03
CA ARG A 90 -3.70 3.99 9.24
C ARG A 90 -3.34 3.18 10.49
N GLU A 91 -3.47 1.87 10.42
CA GLU A 91 -3.13 0.97 11.52
C GLU A 91 -1.64 1.06 11.89
N PHE A 92 -0.77 1.15 10.89
CA PHE A 92 0.66 1.39 11.09
C PHE A 92 0.92 2.70 11.83
N VAL A 93 0.31 3.80 11.37
CA VAL A 93 0.45 5.11 12.04
C VAL A 93 -0.07 5.03 13.47
N GLN A 94 -1.27 4.49 13.68
CA GLN A 94 -1.87 4.38 15.01
C GLN A 94 -1.00 3.58 15.98
N LYS A 95 -0.36 2.50 15.50
CA LYS A 95 0.54 1.67 16.31
C LYS A 95 1.80 2.41 16.76
N TYR A 96 2.32 3.32 15.95
CA TYR A 96 3.63 3.95 16.16
C TYR A 96 3.58 5.46 16.44
N GLU A 97 2.42 6.10 16.39
CA GLU A 97 2.25 7.55 16.61
C GLU A 97 2.56 7.94 18.07
N SER A 98 2.25 7.06 19.00
CA SER A 98 2.54 7.18 20.43
C SER A 98 3.14 5.88 20.97
N VAL A 99 4.46 5.74 20.88
CA VAL A 99 5.17 4.58 21.41
C VAL A 99 5.67 4.88 22.83
N GLU A 100 5.35 4.00 23.76
CA GLU A 100 6.06 3.89 25.03
C GLU A 100 7.35 3.13 24.78
N THR A 101 8.50 3.80 24.76
CA THR A 101 9.80 3.12 24.72
C THR A 101 10.46 3.30 26.07
N GLY A 102 10.25 2.31 26.94
CA GLY A 102 11.03 2.20 28.17
C GLY A 102 12.44 1.73 27.82
N ASP A 103 13.45 2.55 28.11
CA ASP A 103 14.84 2.13 27.98
C ASP A 103 15.20 1.26 29.19
N LEU A 104 14.95 -0.05 29.09
CA LEU A 104 15.32 -1.03 30.11
C LEU A 104 16.81 -1.40 29.97
N ASN A 105 17.69 -0.40 30.02
CA ASN A 105 19.13 -0.63 30.12
C ASN A 105 19.48 -1.08 31.55
N PHE A 106 19.19 -2.35 31.87
CA PHE A 106 19.44 -3.00 33.16
C PHE A 106 20.93 -3.13 33.55
N HIS A 107 21.87 -2.70 32.70
CA HIS A 107 23.30 -2.88 32.92
C HIS A 107 24.02 -1.68 33.56
N ILE A 108 23.31 -0.59 33.84
CA ILE A 108 23.86 0.57 34.57
C ILE A 108 22.94 0.83 35.76
N GLY A 109 23.34 0.36 36.95
CA GLY A 109 22.57 0.55 38.16
C GLY A 109 22.43 2.03 38.52
N ASN A 110 21.20 2.56 38.46
CA ASN A 110 20.63 3.55 39.37
C ASN A 110 19.12 3.69 39.07
N ALA A 111 18.34 4.12 40.07
CA ALA A 111 16.88 4.21 40.17
C ALA A 111 16.18 5.16 39.15
N THR A 112 16.53 5.13 37.88
CA THR A 112 15.99 6.04 36.86
C THR A 112 15.60 5.27 35.59
N ALA A 113 14.68 4.31 35.73
CA ALA A 113 13.91 3.82 34.59
C ALA A 113 12.98 4.97 34.11
N GLN A 114 13.53 5.91 33.33
CA GLN A 114 12.72 6.95 32.71
C GLN A 114 11.99 6.32 31.54
N LEU A 115 10.71 6.01 31.73
CA LEU A 115 9.81 5.72 30.62
C LEU A 115 9.75 6.97 29.75
N HIS A 116 10.41 6.93 28.60
CA HIS A 116 10.35 8.00 27.62
C HIS A 116 9.15 7.75 26.71
N PHE A 117 8.24 8.72 26.70
CA PHE A 117 7.07 8.71 25.85
C PHE A 117 7.41 9.49 24.58
N TYR A 118 7.07 8.95 23.42
CA TYR A 118 7.25 9.64 22.15
C TYR A 118 5.89 10.06 21.63
N LYS A 119 5.79 11.30 21.15
CA LYS A 119 4.61 11.77 20.42
C LYS A 119 5.06 12.26 19.05
N THR A 120 4.36 11.80 18.02
CA THR A 120 4.59 12.28 16.66
C THR A 120 3.58 13.35 16.28
N GLU A 121 4.07 14.42 15.68
CA GLU A 121 3.28 15.47 15.04
C GLU A 121 3.49 15.40 13.52
N PHE A 122 2.41 15.40 12.74
CA PHE A 122 2.49 15.35 11.29
C PHE A 122 2.20 16.72 10.68
N VAL A 123 3.12 17.19 9.85
CA VAL A 123 2.98 18.44 9.07
C VAL A 123 2.84 18.09 7.61
N ARG A 124 1.70 18.49 7.01
CA ARG A 124 1.44 18.37 5.57
C ARG A 124 1.78 19.67 4.85
N LYS A 125 2.55 19.57 3.77
CA LYS A 125 2.77 20.67 2.83
C LYS A 125 2.73 20.12 1.40
N GLU A 126 1.70 20.50 0.65
CA GLU A 126 1.46 19.97 -0.71
C GLU A 126 1.44 18.42 -0.69
N ASN A 127 2.30 17.80 -1.49
CA ASN A 127 2.45 16.35 -1.64
C ASN A 127 3.54 15.77 -0.70
N LYS A 128 3.93 16.52 0.35
CA LYS A 128 4.96 16.13 1.32
C LYS A 128 4.36 16.02 2.72
N ILE A 129 4.75 14.97 3.42
CA ILE A 129 4.44 14.78 4.84
C ILE A 129 5.75 14.76 5.63
N THR A 130 5.79 15.53 6.70
CA THR A 130 6.89 15.53 7.67
C THR A 130 6.37 15.03 9.01
N ALA A 131 7.00 13.98 9.55
CA ALA A 131 6.75 13.47 10.89
C ALA A 131 7.80 14.07 11.83
N LEU A 132 7.35 14.79 12.86
CA LEU A 132 8.17 15.40 13.89
C LEU A 132 7.96 14.62 15.19
N VAL A 133 8.99 13.91 15.64
CA VAL A 133 8.93 13.10 16.86
C VAL A 133 9.50 13.90 18.03
N ARG A 134 8.70 14.02 19.09
CA ARG A 134 9.03 14.78 20.31
C ARG A 134 9.03 13.86 21.53
N TRP A 135 9.88 14.17 22.50
CA TRP A 135 9.89 13.50 23.79
C TRP A 135 8.88 14.10 24.74
N MET A 136 8.18 13.21 25.43
CA MET A 136 7.23 13.49 26.47
C MET A 136 7.77 12.86 27.77
N SER A 137 7.60 13.54 28.91
CA SER A 137 7.86 12.95 30.22
C SER A 137 6.63 13.12 31.10
N HIS A 138 6.18 12.03 31.71
CA HIS A 138 4.98 11.98 32.55
C HIS A 138 3.74 12.62 31.88
N GLY A 139 3.54 12.35 30.59
CA GLY A 139 2.41 12.90 29.81
C GLY A 139 2.48 14.41 29.52
N THR A 140 3.53 15.09 29.96
CA THR A 140 3.76 16.52 29.71
C THR A 140 4.88 16.68 28.68
N GLU A 141 4.71 17.61 27.74
CA GLU A 141 5.78 17.96 26.79
C GLU A 141 6.91 18.62 27.57
N VAL A 142 7.99 17.87 27.82
CA VAL A 142 9.11 18.35 28.63
C VAL A 142 10.12 19.15 27.80
N GLN A 143 10.15 18.95 26.49
CA GLN A 143 10.95 19.75 25.57
C GLN A 143 10.20 20.00 24.26
N SER A 144 10.13 21.27 23.85
CA SER A 144 9.65 21.70 22.52
C SER A 144 10.63 21.36 21.39
N VAL A 145 11.69 20.60 21.69
CA VAL A 145 12.76 20.25 20.75
C VAL A 145 12.40 18.97 20.01
N VAL A 146 12.35 19.07 18.69
CA VAL A 146 12.14 17.91 17.81
C VAL A 146 13.38 17.02 17.87
N ARG A 147 13.18 15.73 18.15
CA ARG A 147 14.25 14.75 18.32
C ARG A 147 14.54 13.99 17.04
N HIS A 148 13.50 13.52 16.36
CA HIS A 148 13.63 12.84 15.08
C HIS A 148 12.70 13.47 14.07
N VAL A 149 13.14 13.46 12.81
CA VAL A 149 12.38 14.00 11.68
C VAL A 149 12.41 13.00 10.54
N GLY A 150 11.24 12.54 10.15
CA GLY A 150 11.06 11.75 8.93
C GLY A 150 10.27 12.52 7.90
N ARG A 151 10.60 12.33 6.63
CA ARG A 151 9.93 13.01 5.52
C ARG A 151 9.54 12.00 4.46
N SER A 152 8.34 12.16 3.91
CA SER A 152 7.89 11.47 2.71
C SER A 152 7.43 12.51 1.69
N GLN A 153 7.56 12.14 0.42
CA GLN A 153 7.12 12.92 -0.72
C GLN A 153 6.52 11.97 -1.73
N CYS A 154 5.29 12.24 -2.15
CA CYS A 154 4.67 11.52 -3.25
C CYS A 154 5.33 11.92 -4.58
N ILE A 155 5.56 10.94 -5.45
CA ILE A 155 6.21 11.14 -6.74
C ILE A 155 5.26 11.96 -7.63
N THR A 156 5.82 12.88 -8.41
CA THR A 156 5.05 13.65 -9.37
C THR A 156 4.35 12.73 -10.37
N GLY A 157 3.03 12.88 -10.51
CA GLY A 157 2.22 12.05 -11.40
C GLY A 157 1.52 10.88 -10.70
N GLU A 158 1.91 10.55 -9.46
CA GLU A 158 1.18 9.58 -8.64
C GLU A 158 0.09 10.25 -7.80
N VAL A 159 -0.90 9.46 -7.37
CA VAL A 159 -1.98 9.90 -6.50
C VAL A 159 -1.48 10.00 -5.07
N PHE A 160 -1.56 11.20 -4.50
CA PHE A 160 -1.18 11.46 -3.12
C PHE A 160 -2.22 10.87 -2.14
N ASN A 161 -1.73 10.19 -1.09
CA ASN A 161 -2.53 9.84 0.07
C ASN A 161 -1.84 10.26 1.36
N GLU A 162 -2.54 10.99 2.22
CA GLU A 162 -1.98 11.47 3.49
C GLU A 162 -1.56 10.34 4.43
N TRP A 163 -2.33 9.26 4.54
CA TRP A 163 -2.04 8.18 5.50
C TRP A 163 -0.83 7.35 5.07
N ILE A 164 -0.70 7.07 3.77
CA ILE A 164 0.49 6.41 3.21
C ILE A 164 1.73 7.31 3.44
N GLY A 165 1.59 8.60 3.16
CA GLY A 165 2.64 9.58 3.41
C GLY A 165 3.06 9.65 4.89
N LYS A 166 2.09 9.65 5.81
CA LYS A 166 2.32 9.61 7.26
C LYS A 166 3.05 8.33 7.68
N ALA A 167 2.64 7.16 7.20
CA ALA A 167 3.28 5.89 7.53
C ALA A 167 4.76 5.87 7.11
N ILE A 168 5.08 6.30 5.88
CA ILE A 168 6.47 6.38 5.39
C ILE A 168 7.27 7.42 6.19
N ALA A 169 6.70 8.59 6.43
CA ALA A 169 7.38 9.64 7.20
C ALA A 169 7.65 9.19 8.63
N LEU A 170 6.70 8.53 9.29
CA LEU A 170 6.83 7.98 10.63
C LEU A 170 7.90 6.87 10.68
N ALA A 171 7.86 5.93 9.74
CA ALA A 171 8.85 4.86 9.67
C ALA A 171 10.27 5.40 9.52
N ARG A 172 10.46 6.43 8.69
CA ARG A 172 11.74 7.15 8.54
C ARG A 172 12.14 7.91 9.79
N ALA A 173 11.19 8.51 10.50
CA ALA A 173 11.46 9.25 11.74
C ALA A 173 11.91 8.33 12.88
N LEU A 174 11.32 7.13 12.95
CA LEU A 174 11.62 6.12 13.97
C LEU A 174 12.73 5.14 13.56
N GLU A 175 13.30 5.29 12.36
CA GLU A 175 14.33 4.40 11.80
C GLU A 175 13.90 2.91 11.79
N ILE A 176 12.62 2.64 11.52
CA ILE A 176 12.08 1.29 11.37
C ILE A 176 11.89 0.93 9.89
N ASP A 177 11.83 -0.36 9.60
CA ASP A 177 11.62 -0.85 8.24
C ASP A 177 10.31 -0.31 7.65
N ILE A 178 10.42 0.28 6.45
CA ILE A 178 9.27 0.79 5.70
C ILE A 178 8.64 -0.39 4.96
N PRO A 179 7.34 -0.70 5.20
CA PRO A 179 6.64 -1.71 4.40
C PRO A 179 6.73 -1.38 2.91
N LYS A 180 7.22 -2.34 2.11
CA LYS A 180 7.42 -2.17 0.65
C LYS A 180 6.15 -1.76 -0.09
N GLU A 181 5.00 -2.22 0.40
CA GLU A 181 3.67 -1.89 -0.13
C GLU A 181 3.33 -0.39 -0.06
N PHE A 182 3.87 0.37 0.90
CA PHE A 182 3.67 1.81 0.95
C PHE A 182 4.52 2.56 -0.07
N MET A 183 5.70 2.00 -0.42
CA MET A 183 6.60 2.58 -1.42
C MET A 183 6.11 2.33 -2.85
N ASN A 184 5.47 1.19 -3.09
CA ASN A 184 4.90 0.80 -4.39
C ASN A 184 3.37 0.74 -4.28
N ALA A 185 2.76 1.85 -3.87
CA ALA A 185 1.32 1.90 -3.65
C ALA A 185 0.56 1.73 -4.99
N VAL A 186 -0.39 0.79 -5.01
CA VAL A 186 -1.34 0.59 -6.12
C VAL A 186 -2.04 1.92 -6.41
N GLN A 187 -2.16 2.34 -7.67
CA GLN A 187 -2.84 3.59 -8.03
C GLN A 187 -4.33 3.33 -8.25
N PRO A 188 -5.23 4.24 -7.84
CA PRO A 188 -6.65 4.10 -8.13
C PRO A 188 -6.92 4.33 -9.62
N ASP A 189 -7.83 3.54 -10.18
CA ASP A 189 -8.22 3.56 -11.59
C ASP A 189 -9.61 4.18 -11.81
N GLU A 190 -10.48 4.13 -10.80
CA GLU A 190 -11.80 4.74 -10.85
C GLU A 190 -11.91 5.93 -9.89
N VAL A 191 -12.59 6.98 -10.38
CA VAL A 191 -12.90 8.15 -9.56
C VAL A 191 -14.06 7.84 -8.60
N VAL A 192 -13.87 8.16 -7.32
CA VAL A 192 -14.90 8.06 -6.27
C VAL A 192 -15.09 9.40 -5.54
N LEU A 193 -16.15 9.48 -4.72
CA LEU A 193 -16.45 10.67 -3.93
C LEU A 193 -15.29 11.05 -3.00
N GLY A 194 -15.05 12.34 -2.82
CA GLY A 194 -14.05 12.89 -1.92
C GLY A 194 -12.62 12.89 -2.47
N MET A 195 -12.36 12.25 -3.62
CA MET A 195 -11.11 12.42 -4.35
C MET A 195 -10.94 13.86 -4.83
N VAL A 196 -9.71 14.32 -4.95
CA VAL A 196 -9.37 15.54 -5.66
C VAL A 196 -8.88 15.16 -7.05
N VAL A 197 -9.46 15.78 -8.07
CA VAL A 197 -9.06 15.63 -9.46
C VAL A 197 -8.53 16.96 -9.99
N GLY A 198 -7.63 16.89 -10.97
CA GLY A 198 -7.08 18.06 -11.63
C GLY A 198 -6.98 17.87 -13.13
N LYS A 199 -7.14 18.96 -13.88
CA LYS A 199 -6.87 18.99 -15.31
C LYS A 199 -5.61 19.80 -15.56
N PHE A 200 -4.60 19.17 -16.15
CA PHE A 200 -3.48 19.92 -16.74
C PHE A 200 -4.02 20.64 -17.98
N ILE A 201 -4.21 21.95 -17.89
CA ILE A 201 -4.47 22.81 -19.04
C ILE A 201 -3.12 23.38 -19.50
N HIS A 202 -2.97 23.50 -20.81
CA HIS A 202 -1.82 24.00 -21.58
C HIS A 202 -0.90 25.01 -20.86
N PRO A 203 0.43 25.01 -21.11
CA PRO A 203 1.41 25.89 -20.46
C PRO A 203 1.17 27.41 -20.58
N ASP A 204 0.25 27.86 -21.44
CA ASP A 204 -0.11 29.27 -21.61
C ASP A 204 -1.27 29.72 -20.70
N VAL A 205 -1.85 28.79 -19.91
CA VAL A 205 -2.94 29.07 -18.96
C VAL A 205 -2.48 28.64 -17.56
N ASP A 206 -2.07 29.61 -16.75
CA ASP A 206 -1.50 29.43 -15.40
C ASP A 206 -2.53 28.95 -14.35
N GLU A 207 -3.70 28.47 -14.79
CA GLU A 207 -4.78 28.01 -13.92
C GLU A 207 -4.94 26.49 -14.02
N SER A 208 -4.22 25.77 -13.15
CA SER A 208 -4.56 24.38 -12.84
C SER A 208 -5.86 24.36 -12.03
N TYR A 209 -6.96 23.93 -12.64
CA TYR A 209 -8.21 23.74 -11.90
C TYR A 209 -8.17 22.40 -11.17
N THR A 210 -8.31 22.45 -9.84
CA THR A 210 -8.52 21.27 -9.01
C THR A 210 -9.91 21.29 -8.41
N SER A 211 -10.53 20.12 -8.28
CA SER A 211 -11.86 19.97 -7.70
C SER A 211 -11.96 18.72 -6.85
N VAL A 212 -12.69 18.83 -5.75
CA VAL A 212 -13.12 17.68 -4.95
C VAL A 212 -14.35 17.06 -5.60
N VAL A 213 -14.33 15.75 -5.77
CA VAL A 213 -15.42 14.98 -6.36
C VAL A 213 -16.56 14.88 -5.36
N SER A 214 -17.75 15.28 -5.80
CA SER A 214 -18.96 15.33 -5.01
C SER A 214 -20.09 14.50 -5.63
N LYS A 215 -21.22 14.42 -4.92
CA LYS A 215 -22.39 13.66 -5.37
C LYS A 215 -22.91 14.18 -6.72
N PRO A 216 -23.63 13.34 -7.50
CA PRO A 216 -24.27 13.75 -8.74
C PRO A 216 -25.13 15.01 -8.58
N GLY A 217 -25.19 15.84 -9.61
CA GLY A 217 -26.03 17.05 -9.61
C GLY A 217 -25.46 18.26 -8.85
N GLN A 218 -24.32 18.13 -8.18
CA GLN A 218 -23.63 19.25 -7.53
C GLN A 218 -22.63 19.90 -8.50
N TYR A 219 -23.13 20.82 -9.32
CA TYR A 219 -22.34 21.60 -10.27
C TYR A 219 -22.12 23.01 -9.74
N PRO A 220 -20.97 23.34 -9.15
CA PRO A 220 -20.72 24.73 -8.82
C PRO A 220 -20.25 25.49 -10.07
N ARG A 221 -20.89 26.63 -10.34
CA ARG A 221 -20.25 27.67 -11.16
C ARG A 221 -19.12 28.27 -10.33
N GLY A 222 -17.88 27.89 -10.62
CA GLY A 222 -16.68 28.47 -10.02
C GLY A 222 -16.31 27.99 -8.60
N GLY A 223 -16.75 26.78 -8.20
CA GLY A 223 -16.43 26.22 -6.88
C GLY A 223 -15.41 25.08 -6.92
N ARG A 224 -14.90 24.70 -5.74
CA ARG A 224 -13.95 23.58 -5.53
C ARG A 224 -14.58 22.18 -5.55
N LEU A 225 -15.84 22.06 -5.96
CA LEU A 225 -16.58 20.79 -6.00
C LEU A 225 -16.94 20.46 -7.44
N SER A 226 -17.05 19.18 -7.78
CA SER A 226 -17.53 18.76 -9.10
C SER A 226 -18.26 17.46 -8.95
N ALA A 227 -19.48 17.40 -9.49
CA ALA A 227 -20.26 16.19 -9.51
C ALA A 227 -19.49 15.06 -10.21
N ILE A 228 -19.54 13.86 -9.64
CA ILE A 228 -18.86 12.65 -10.16
C ILE A 228 -19.24 12.32 -11.61
N ASP A 229 -20.44 12.70 -12.03
CA ASP A 229 -20.97 12.50 -13.37
C ASP A 229 -20.59 13.60 -14.37
N SER A 230 -19.93 14.67 -13.93
CA SER A 230 -19.55 15.80 -14.79
C SER A 230 -18.43 15.44 -15.79
N ASP A 231 -18.49 16.06 -16.97
CA ASP A 231 -17.45 15.92 -18.00
C ASP A 231 -16.07 16.37 -17.51
N PHE A 232 -16.03 17.34 -16.58
CA PHE A 232 -14.77 17.76 -15.97
C PHE A 232 -14.12 16.60 -15.21
N VAL A 233 -14.85 15.92 -14.34
CA VAL A 233 -14.33 14.79 -13.55
C VAL A 233 -13.92 13.63 -14.45
N ARG A 234 -14.73 13.32 -15.47
CA ARG A 234 -14.44 12.24 -16.44
C ARG A 234 -13.15 12.44 -17.24
N LEU A 235 -12.77 13.70 -17.49
CA LEU A 235 -11.59 14.06 -18.28
C LEU A 235 -10.39 14.48 -17.43
N SER A 236 -10.51 14.42 -16.09
CA SER A 236 -9.46 14.85 -15.16
C SER A 236 -8.67 13.66 -14.62
N THR A 237 -7.47 13.94 -14.13
CA THR A 237 -6.63 12.94 -13.46
C THR A 237 -6.83 13.02 -11.95
N ILE A 238 -6.82 11.88 -11.27
CA ILE A 238 -6.84 11.82 -9.80
C ILE A 238 -5.50 12.34 -9.29
N ILE A 239 -5.52 13.26 -8.33
CA ILE A 239 -4.29 13.86 -7.75
C ILE A 239 -4.14 13.59 -6.26
N ASP A 240 -5.25 13.47 -5.52
CA ASP A 240 -5.26 13.22 -4.08
C ASP A 240 -6.49 12.37 -3.70
N ASP A 241 -6.26 11.24 -3.05
CA ASP A 241 -7.31 10.32 -2.61
C ASP A 241 -7.44 10.24 -1.07
N THR A 242 -6.91 11.22 -0.34
CA THR A 242 -6.91 11.25 1.12
C THR A 242 -8.32 11.12 1.72
N ASN A 243 -9.32 11.73 1.08
CA ASN A 243 -10.71 11.72 1.51
C ASN A 243 -11.60 10.82 0.63
N ALA A 244 -11.00 9.95 -0.18
CA ALA A 244 -11.73 9.05 -1.07
C ALA A 244 -12.62 8.08 -0.29
N GLN A 245 -13.84 7.91 -0.78
CA GLN A 245 -14.82 6.98 -0.25
C GLN A 245 -14.82 5.71 -1.10
N TYR A 246 -13.86 4.83 -0.83
CA TYR A 246 -13.78 3.52 -1.47
C TYR A 246 -14.83 2.57 -0.86
N GLY A 247 -15.53 1.79 -1.71
CA GLY A 247 -16.47 0.74 -1.27
C GLY A 247 -17.83 1.22 -0.76
N THR A 248 -18.14 2.51 -0.87
CA THR A 248 -19.51 3.03 -0.73
C THR A 248 -20.18 3.05 -2.09
N ASP A 249 -21.30 2.33 -2.22
CA ASP A 249 -22.07 2.20 -3.46
C ASP A 249 -22.33 3.55 -4.15
N ARG A 250 -22.22 3.56 -5.48
CA ARG A 250 -22.46 4.71 -6.37
C ARG A 250 -23.90 5.22 -6.31
#